data_AF-A0A835NT84-F1
#
_entry.id   AF-A0A835NT84-F1
#
_cell.length_a   1.000
_cell.length_b   1.000
_cell.length_c   1.000
_cell.angle_alpha   90.00
_cell.angle_beta   90.00
_cell.angle_gamma   90.00
#
_symmetry.space_group_name_H-M   'P 1'
#
loop_
_entity.id
_entity.type
_entity.pdbx_description
1 polymer ?
#
loop_
_entity_poly.entity_id
_entity_poly.type
_entity_poly.pdbx_seq_one_letter_code
_entity_poly.pdbx_strand_id
1 'polypeptide(L)'
;VYVVFSEELKCWCRALVKSVQCWADGYQLGCFLVDYAKYCSVASENIRVLAGAFAKIPHRAKKCRLHCTKPLTLHIDYCENTAKI
;
A
#
# COMPACT_ATOMS: atom_id res chain seq x y z
N VAL A 1 -0.43 13.18 2.41
CA VAL A 1 -1.19 12.03 2.96
C VAL A 1 -2.65 12.44 3.00
N TYR A 2 -3.54 11.57 2.52
CA TYR A 2 -4.98 11.79 2.46
C TYR A 2 -5.71 10.85 3.40
N VAL A 3 -7.03 10.96 3.47
CA VAL A 3 -7.89 9.93 4.08
C VAL A 3 -8.87 9.37 3.06
N VAL A 4 -9.14 8.08 3.20
CA VAL A 4 -10.10 7.32 2.39
C VAL A 4 -10.94 6.46 3.32
N PHE A 5 -12.21 6.27 3.01
CA PHE A 5 -13.02 5.29 3.72
C PHE A 5 -12.71 3.89 3.18
N SER A 6 -12.29 2.97 4.05
CA SER A 6 -12.07 1.57 3.69
C SER A 6 -13.34 0.80 3.96
N GLU A 7 -13.97 0.28 2.91
CA GLU A 7 -15.16 -0.57 3.06
C GLU A 7 -14.89 -1.87 3.81
N GLU A 8 -13.69 -2.43 3.66
CA GLU A 8 -13.31 -3.67 4.35
C GLU A 8 -13.07 -3.45 5.84
N LEU A 9 -12.35 -2.37 6.20
CA LEU A 9 -12.05 -2.06 7.60
C LEU A 9 -13.19 -1.28 8.29
N LYS A 10 -14.21 -0.88 7.53
CA LYS A 10 -15.35 -0.05 7.95
C LYS A 10 -14.92 1.22 8.71
N CYS A 11 -13.85 1.86 8.26
CA CYS A 11 -13.31 3.06 8.92
C CYS A 11 -12.52 3.98 7.96
N TRP A 12 -12.31 5.22 8.40
CA TRP A 12 -11.44 6.18 7.71
C TRP A 12 -9.96 5.85 7.96
N CYS A 13 -9.21 5.70 6.87
CA CYS A 13 -7.81 5.30 6.89
C CYS A 13 -6.94 6.39 6.27
N ARG A 14 -5.73 6.57 6.81
CA ARG A 14 -4.71 7.42 6.18
C ARG A 14 -4.12 6.71 4.98
N ALA A 15 -4.01 7.42 3.86
CA ALA A 15 -3.59 6.84 2.59
C ALA A 15 -2.57 7.71 1.84
N LEU A 16 -1.70 7.03 1.11
CA LEU A 16 -0.88 7.64 0.06
C LEU A 16 -1.42 7.20 -1.30
N VAL A 17 -1.63 8.17 -2.19
CA VAL A 17 -1.90 7.88 -3.60
C VAL A 17 -0.61 7.35 -4.23
N LYS A 18 -0.72 6.22 -4.92
CA LYS A 18 0.39 5.51 -5.57
C LYS A 18 0.26 5.49 -7.08
N SER A 19 -0.96 5.48 -7.59
CA SER A 19 -1.25 5.56 -9.02
C SER A 19 -2.58 6.26 -9.26
N VAL A 20 -2.71 6.82 -10.46
CA VAL A 20 -3.94 7.40 -10.97
C VAL A 20 -4.25 6.70 -12.29
N GLN A 21 -5.47 6.23 -12.44
CA GLN A 21 -5.96 5.57 -13.65
C GLN A 21 -7.12 6.37 -14.22
N CYS A 22 -7.05 6.71 -15.51
CA CYS A 22 -8.17 7.27 -16.26
C CYS A 22 -9.07 6.16 -16.76
N TRP A 23 -10.36 6.31 -16.51
CA TRP A 23 -11.43 5.49 -17.06
C TRP A 23 -12.45 6.38 -17.77
N ALA A 24 -13.36 5.80 -18.55
CA ALA A 24 -14.36 6.55 -19.29
C ALA A 24 -15.35 7.31 -18.37
N ASP A 25 -15.50 6.84 -17.14
CA ASP A 25 -16.41 7.32 -16.09
C ASP A 25 -15.69 8.18 -15.01
N GLY A 26 -14.38 8.41 -15.14
CA GLY A 26 -13.64 9.29 -14.23
C GLY A 26 -12.24 8.78 -13.89
N TYR A 27 -11.76 9.14 -12.70
CA TYR A 27 -10.42 8.77 -12.23
C TYR A 27 -10.50 7.80 -11.05
N GLN A 28 -9.78 6.70 -11.14
CA GLN A 28 -9.55 5.75 -10.05
C GLN A 28 -8.15 5.94 -9.47
N LEU A 29 -8.05 5.95 -8.15
CA LEU A 29 -6.82 6.15 -7.41
C LEU A 29 -6.39 4.84 -6.77
N GLY A 30 -5.21 4.36 -7.15
CA GLY A 30 -4.52 3.30 -6.40
C GLY A 30 -3.91 3.91 -5.15
N CYS A 31 -4.38 3.50 -3.98
CA CYS A 31 -3.97 4.02 -2.68
C CYS A 31 -3.29 2.95 -1.82
N PHE A 32 -2.40 3.37 -0.94
CA PHE A 32 -1.78 2.53 0.09
C PHE A 32 -2.13 3.06 1.49
N LEU A 33 -2.79 2.23 2.29
CA LEU A 33 -3.19 2.51 3.66
C LEU A 33 -1.97 2.41 4.59
N VAL A 34 -1.41 3.57 4.95
CA VAL A 34 -0.08 3.68 5.59
C VAL A 34 0.00 3.09 7.00
N ASP A 35 -1.15 2.81 7.61
CA ASP A 35 -1.23 2.23 8.95
C ASP A 35 -1.53 0.73 8.94
N TYR A 36 -1.97 0.19 7.79
CA TYR A 36 -2.47 -1.18 7.67
C TYR A 36 -1.69 -2.02 6.64
N ALA A 37 -0.73 -1.44 5.93
CA ALA A 37 0.06 -2.09 4.89
C ALA A 37 -0.77 -2.66 3.72
N LYS A 38 -1.93 -2.06 3.43
CA LYS A 38 -2.90 -2.57 2.47
C LYS A 38 -3.08 -1.63 1.28
N TYR A 39 -3.22 -2.19 0.09
CA TYR A 39 -3.61 -1.43 -1.11
C TYR A 39 -5.13 -1.40 -1.27
N CYS A 40 -5.66 -0.29 -1.75
CA CYS A 40 -7.05 -0.17 -2.16
C CYS A 40 -7.17 0.67 -3.44
N SER A 41 -8.25 0.47 -4.19
CA SER A 41 -8.67 1.36 -5.26
C SER A 41 -9.84 2.19 -4.77
N VAL A 42 -9.81 3.50 -5.00
CA VAL A 42 -10.90 4.41 -4.64
C VAL A 42 -11.15 5.40 -5.76
N ALA A 43 -12.42 5.73 -6.00
CA ALA A 43 -12.77 6.79 -6.92
C ALA A 43 -12.23 8.14 -6.41
N SER A 44 -11.81 9.02 -7.33
CA SER A 44 -11.15 10.28 -6.97
C SER A 44 -11.99 11.20 -6.08
N GLU A 45 -13.30 11.17 -6.24
CA GLU A 45 -14.29 11.91 -5.47
C GLU A 45 -14.47 11.40 -4.03
N ASN A 46 -13.89 10.25 -3.69
CA ASN A 46 -13.96 9.63 -2.36
C ASN A 46 -12.71 9.86 -1.50
N ILE A 47 -11.70 10.58 -2.02
CA ILE A 47 -10.54 10.99 -1.25
C ILE A 47 -10.81 12.29 -0.49
N ARG A 48 -10.26 12.44 0.71
CA ARG A 48 -10.37 13.67 1.51
C ARG A 48 -9.01 14.11 2.03
N VAL A 49 -8.86 15.42 2.26
CA VAL A 49 -7.65 15.99 2.85
C VAL A 49 -7.54 15.55 4.32
N LEU A 50 -6.34 15.11 4.72
CA LEU A 50 -6.06 14.73 6.10
C LEU A 50 -6.01 15.98 6.98
N ALA A 51 -6.77 15.99 8.09
CA ALA A 51 -6.67 17.07 9.06
C ALA A 51 -5.27 17.12 9.70
N GLY A 52 -4.72 18.33 9.85
CA GLY A 52 -3.30 18.54 10.18
C GLY A 52 -2.82 17.87 11.48
N ALA A 53 -3.69 17.72 12.47
CA ALA A 53 -3.35 17.01 13.71
C ALA A 53 -2.95 15.54 13.46
N PHE A 54 -3.62 14.85 12.54
CA PHE A 54 -3.35 13.45 12.21
C PHE A 54 -2.14 13.25 11.28
N ALA A 55 -1.66 14.33 10.65
CA ALA A 55 -0.42 14.29 9.86
C ALA A 55 0.83 14.13 10.74
N LYS A 56 0.75 14.52 12.02
CA LYS A 56 1.86 14.40 12.99
C LYS A 56 2.11 12.95 13.44
N ILE A 57 1.14 12.07 13.26
CA ILE A 57 1.27 10.67 13.64
C ILE A 57 2.16 9.96 12.61
N PRO A 58 3.22 9.23 13.00
CA PRO A 58 4.03 8.47 12.04
C PRO A 58 3.20 7.40 11.32
N HIS A 59 3.62 7.00 10.12
CA HIS A 59 3.05 5.80 9.47
C HIS A 59 3.32 4.56 10.32
N ARG A 60 2.27 3.81 10.67
CA ARG A 60 2.39 2.65 11.57
C ARG A 60 2.90 1.40 10.85
N ALA A 61 2.54 1.21 9.58
CA ALA A 61 3.02 0.06 8.82
C ALA A 61 4.50 0.23 8.43
N LYS A 62 5.30 -0.81 8.65
CA LYS A 62 6.70 -0.89 8.23
C LYS A 62 6.90 -2.12 7.36
N LYS A 63 7.49 -1.90 6.18
CA LYS A 63 7.88 -3.00 5.30
C LYS A 63 9.17 -3.62 5.84
N CYS A 64 9.10 -4.90 6.16
CA CYS A 64 10.22 -5.69 6.64
C CYS A 64 10.36 -6.94 5.78
N ARG A 65 11.51 -7.62 5.91
CA ARG A 65 11.73 -8.95 5.37
C ARG A 65 12.13 -9.89 6.50
N LEU A 66 11.78 -11.16 6.36
CA LEU A 66 12.25 -12.17 7.30
C LEU A 66 13.75 -12.44 7.05
N HIS A 67 14.51 -12.51 8.14
CA HIS A 67 15.95 -12.71 8.08
C HIS A 67 16.27 -14.19 7.81
N CYS A 68 17.32 -14.45 7.01
CA CYS A 68 17.80 -15.80 6.69
C CYS A 68 16.78 -16.76 6.07
N THR A 69 15.72 -16.25 5.43
CA THR A 69 14.74 -17.08 4.70
C THR A 69 14.74 -16.77 3.21
N LYS A 70 14.67 -17.81 2.38
CA LYS A 70 14.48 -17.74 0.93
C LYS A 70 13.28 -18.61 0.53
N PRO A 71 12.46 -18.20 -0.45
CA PRO A 71 11.39 -19.06 -0.97
C PRO A 71 11.97 -20.35 -1.57
N LEU A 72 11.36 -21.50 -1.29
CA LEU A 72 11.78 -22.78 -1.89
C LEU A 72 11.42 -22.88 -3.37
N THR A 73 10.44 -22.09 -3.82
CA THR A 73 10.04 -21.98 -5.24
C THR A 73 11.08 -21.25 -6.09
N LEU A 74 12.02 -20.55 -5.45
CA LEU A 74 13.20 -20.04 -6.09
C LEU A 74 14.20 -21.20 -6.17
N HIS A 75 14.35 -21.81 -7.35
CA HIS A 75 15.45 -22.74 -7.66
C HIS A 75 16.78 -21.98 -7.64
N ILE A 76 17.25 -21.64 -6.44
CA ILE A 76 18.55 -21.06 -6.18
C ILE A 76 19.47 -22.23 -5.87
N ASP A 77 20.53 -22.37 -6.65
CA ASP A 77 21.63 -23.25 -6.25
C ASP A 77 22.23 -22.67 -4.95
N TYR A 78 22.07 -23.41 -3.85
CA TYR A 78 22.50 -22.96 -2.52
C TYR A 78 24.01 -22.69 -2.47
N CYS A 79 24.80 -23.41 -3.29
CA CYS A 79 26.25 -23.26 -3.35
C CYS A 79 26.69 -22.02 -4.12
N GLU A 80 25.96 -21.64 -5.17
CA GLU A 80 26.37 -20.52 -6.04
C GLU A 80 25.73 -19.18 -5.68
N ASN A 81 24.69 -19.16 -4.84
CA ASN A 81 23.94 -17.95 -4.48
C ASN A 81 23.39 -17.18 -5.70
N THR A 82 23.31 -17.82 -6.87
CA THR A 82 22.77 -17.29 -8.11
C THR A 82 21.35 -17.82 -8.29
N ALA A 83 20.41 -16.92 -8.62
CA ALA A 83 19.08 -17.32 -9.06
C ALA A 83 19.13 -17.50 -10.58
N LYS A 84 18.70 -18.66 -11.08
CA LYS A 84 18.39 -18.83 -12.51
C LYS A 84 17.04 -18.16 -12.77
N ILE A 85 17.03 -17.16 -13.65
CA ILE A 85 15.81 -16.51 -14.16
C ILE A 85 15.21 -17.41 -15.23
#